data_AF-A0AAJ2WZW3-F1
#
_entry.id   AF-A0AAJ2WZW3-F1
#
_cell.length_a   1.000
_cell.length_b   1.000
_cell.length_c   1.000
_cell.angle_alpha   90.00
_cell.angle_beta   90.00
_cell.angle_gamma   90.00
#
_symmetry.space_group_name_H-M   'P 1'
#
loop_
_entity.id
_entity.type
_entity.pdbx_description
1 polymer ?
#
loop_
_entity_poly.entity_id
_entity_poly.type
_entity_poly.pdbx_seq_one_letter_code
_entity_poly.pdbx_strand_id
1 'polypeptide(L)'
;MDAARTNEQFPEDADFAISEEEQFRLWRAYHAAALLAALTNDVAIEAGINHDGPAAVAEYIRHELLDVLNGAQRLREPDPSIPPSGADLI
;
A
#
# COMPACT_ATOMS: atom_id res chain seq x y z
N MET A 1 -9.03 -18.76 -27.10
CA MET A 1 -7.87 -18.96 -26.23
C MET A 1 -8.33 -18.59 -24.84
N ASP A 2 -8.79 -19.59 -24.08
CA ASP A 2 -9.20 -19.40 -22.69
C ASP A 2 -7.96 -19.14 -21.84
N ALA A 3 -7.86 -17.94 -21.29
CA ALA A 3 -6.89 -17.64 -20.25
C ALA A 3 -7.21 -18.57 -19.08
N ALA A 4 -6.28 -19.47 -18.77
CA ALA A 4 -6.32 -20.30 -17.59
C ALA A 4 -6.54 -19.38 -16.38
N ARG A 5 -7.76 -19.37 -15.85
CA ARG A 5 -8.04 -18.81 -14.53
C ARG A 5 -7.37 -19.76 -13.56
N THR A 6 -6.12 -19.47 -13.23
CA THR A 6 -5.45 -20.07 -12.09
C THR A 6 -6.43 -19.96 -10.92
N ASN A 7 -6.85 -21.09 -10.35
CA ASN A 7 -7.64 -21.11 -9.13
C ASN A 7 -6.75 -20.57 -8.01
N GLU A 8 -6.63 -19.25 -7.91
CA GLU A 8 -6.05 -18.58 -6.76
C GLU A 8 -7.06 -18.74 -5.63
N GLN A 9 -6.86 -19.79 -4.82
CA GLN A 9 -7.60 -19.98 -3.59
C GLN A 9 -7.14 -18.91 -2.59
N PHE A 10 -7.87 -17.81 -2.54
CA PHE A 10 -7.71 -16.81 -1.50
C PHE A 10 -8.23 -17.36 -0.15
N PRO A 11 -7.69 -16.87 0.99
CA PRO A 11 -8.25 -17.18 2.31
C PRO A 11 -9.77 -16.90 2.35
N GLU A 12 -10.53 -17.75 3.05
CA GLU A 12 -12.00 -17.66 3.08
C GLU A 12 -12.52 -16.32 3.62
N ASP A 13 -11.71 -15.62 4.40
CA ASP A 13 -11.99 -14.34 5.05
C ASP A 13 -11.35 -13.12 4.35
N ALA A 14 -10.67 -13.30 3.21
CA ALA A 14 -10.08 -12.18 2.47
C ALA A 14 -11.15 -11.38 1.69
N ASP A 15 -11.30 -10.09 1.99
CA ASP A 15 -12.24 -9.21 1.28
C ASP A 15 -11.63 -8.56 0.02
N PHE A 16 -10.30 -8.40 0.03
CA PHE A 16 -9.52 -7.77 -1.04
C PHE A 16 -8.30 -8.61 -1.40
N ALA A 17 -7.88 -8.52 -2.66
CA ALA A 17 -6.62 -9.03 -3.16
C ALA A 17 -5.79 -7.90 -3.77
N ILE A 18 -4.48 -8.06 -3.70
CA ILE A 18 -3.50 -7.26 -4.41
C ILE A 18 -2.57 -8.21 -5.15
N SER A 19 -2.01 -7.75 -6.26
CA SER A 19 -1.01 -8.47 -7.03
C SER A 19 0.33 -8.59 -6.29
N GLU A 20 1.17 -9.52 -6.72
CA GLU A 20 2.54 -9.66 -6.19
C GLU A 20 3.37 -8.39 -6.40
N GLU A 21 3.18 -7.69 -7.52
CA GLU A 21 3.85 -6.41 -7.79
C GLU A 21 3.43 -5.35 -6.76
N GLU A 22 2.13 -5.24 -6.47
CA GLU A 22 1.60 -4.32 -5.47
C GLU A 22 2.10 -4.67 -4.05
N GLN A 23 2.17 -5.96 -3.72
CA GLN A 23 2.78 -6.41 -2.47
C GLN A 23 4.25 -5.98 -2.37
N PHE A 24 5.03 -6.10 -3.44
CA PHE A 24 6.42 -5.66 -3.47
C PHE A 24 6.57 -4.15 -3.33
N ARG A 25 5.66 -3.37 -3.94
CA ARG A 25 5.57 -1.90 -3.76
C ARG A 25 5.33 -1.56 -2.29
N LEU A 26 4.37 -2.20 -1.63
CA LEU A 26 4.10 -2.01 -0.20
C LEU A 26 5.30 -2.37 0.69
N TRP A 27 5.98 -3.47 0.37
CA TRP A 27 7.19 -3.89 1.10
C TRP A 27 8.30 -2.84 1.01
N ARG A 28 8.53 -2.26 -0.18
CA ARG A 28 9.50 -1.17 -0.35
C ARG A 28 9.09 0.10 0.40
N ALA A 29 7.80 0.46 0.35
CA ALA A 29 7.27 1.61 1.07
C ALA A 29 7.45 1.46 2.59
N TYR A 30 7.22 0.26 3.13
CA TYR A 30 7.48 -0.05 4.54
C TYR A 30 8.95 0.15 4.92
N HIS A 31 9.89 -0.37 4.12
CA HIS A 31 11.33 -0.20 4.41
C HIS A 31 11.77 1.25 4.29
N ALA A 32 11.26 2.00 3.30
CA ALA A 32 11.50 3.42 3.18
C ALA A 32 11.01 4.18 4.43
N ALA A 33 9.81 3.84 4.94
CA ALA A 33 9.27 4.43 6.16
C ALA A 33 10.11 4.09 7.40
N ALA A 34 10.56 2.84 7.51
CA ALA A 34 11.42 2.41 8.61
C ALA A 34 12.77 3.14 8.62
N LEU A 35 13.39 3.31 7.44
CA LEU A 35 14.63 4.08 7.29
C LEU A 35 14.42 5.56 7.60
N LEU A 36 13.33 6.14 7.10
CA LEU A 36 12.98 7.53 7.38
C LEU A 36 12.73 7.77 8.86
N ALA A 37 12.06 6.84 9.55
CA ALA A 37 11.83 6.92 11.00
C ALA A 37 13.12 6.76 11.83
N ALA A 38 14.09 6.02 11.30
CA ALA A 38 15.40 5.87 11.93
C ALA A 38 16.33 7.08 11.68
N LEU A 39 16.03 7.92 10.68
CA LEU A 39 16.82 9.10 10.36
C LEU A 39 16.63 10.18 11.43
N THR A 40 17.66 10.37 12.25
CA THR A 40 17.71 11.46 13.21
C THR A 40 18.16 12.76 12.55
N ASN A 41 17.86 13.90 13.18
CA ASN A 41 18.27 15.22 12.67
C ASN A 41 19.81 15.32 12.56
N ASP A 42 20.55 14.83 13.58
CA ASP A 42 22.01 14.86 13.59
C ASP A 42 22.62 14.07 12.42
N VAL A 43 22.10 12.86 12.15
CA VAL A 43 22.55 12.04 11.02
C VAL A 43 22.22 12.70 9.68
N ALA A 44 21.05 13.35 9.57
CA ALA A 44 20.68 14.08 8.36
C ALA A 44 21.62 15.26 8.10
N ILE A 45 21.97 16.03 9.14
CA ILE A 45 22.92 17.15 9.04
C ILE A 45 24.31 16.64 8.64
N GLU A 46 24.84 15.61 9.29
CA GLU A 46 26.16 15.05 8.99
C GLU A 46 26.25 14.50 7.56
N ALA A 47 25.17 13.89 7.06
CA ALA A 47 25.09 13.38 5.69
C ALA A 47 24.81 14.46 4.64
N GLY A 48 24.64 15.73 5.03
CA GLY A 48 24.30 16.83 4.12
C GLY A 48 22.90 16.72 3.51
N ILE A 49 21.99 15.97 4.16
CA ILE A 49 20.62 15.78 3.71
C ILE A 49 19.80 16.98 4.17
N ASN A 50 19.26 17.74 3.22
CA ASN A 50 18.33 18.81 3.51
C ASN A 50 16.90 18.27 3.77
N HIS A 51 15.99 19.13 4.22
CA HIS A 51 14.61 18.74 4.51
C HIS A 51 13.82 18.21 3.30
N ASP A 52 14.24 18.54 2.07
CA ASP A 52 13.54 18.12 0.85
C ASP A 52 13.68 16.61 0.60
N GLY A 53 14.80 16.00 1.01
CA GLY A 53 15.04 14.56 0.86
C GLY A 53 14.04 13.71 1.66
N PRO A 54 13.97 13.86 2.99
CA PRO A 54 12.98 13.20 3.84
C PRO A 54 11.54 13.45 3.39
N ALA A 55 11.22 14.68 2.97
CA ALA A 55 9.89 15.03 2.47
C ALA A 55 9.54 14.30 1.16
N ALA A 56 10.48 14.20 0.21
CA ALA A 56 10.28 13.46 -1.03
C ALA A 56 10.07 11.97 -0.78
N VAL A 57 10.79 11.38 0.17
CA VAL A 57 10.62 9.97 0.57
C VAL A 57 9.23 9.76 1.22
N ALA A 58 8.80 10.66 2.09
CA ALA A 58 7.47 10.60 2.69
C ALA A 58 6.35 10.68 1.64
N GLU A 59 6.50 11.54 0.63
CA GLU A 59 5.55 11.68 -0.47
C GLU A 59 5.51 10.43 -1.36
N TYR A 60 6.66 9.85 -1.67
CA TYR A 60 6.75 8.55 -2.35
C TYR A 60 5.99 7.46 -1.59
N ILE A 61 6.23 7.32 -0.27
CA ILE A 61 5.54 6.33 0.57
C ILE A 61 4.03 6.54 0.51
N ARG A 62 3.57 7.79 0.65
CA ARG A 62 2.14 8.14 0.58
C ARG A 62 1.53 7.74 -0.76
N HIS A 63 2.23 8.04 -1.86
CA HIS A 63 1.76 7.74 -3.20
C HIS A 63 1.62 6.22 -3.43
N GLU A 64 2.65 5.44 -3.09
CA GLU A 64 2.61 3.98 -3.24
C GLU A 64 1.51 3.33 -2.41
N LEU A 65 1.31 3.78 -1.16
CA LEU A 65 0.24 3.27 -0.30
C LEU A 65 -1.14 3.56 -0.90
N LEU A 66 -1.40 4.79 -1.33
CA LEU A 66 -2.70 5.17 -1.87
C LEU A 66 -2.99 4.46 -3.20
N ASP A 67 -1.99 4.37 -4.08
CA ASP A 67 -2.15 3.69 -5.36
C ASP A 67 -2.51 2.22 -5.18
N VAL A 68 -1.80 1.50 -4.29
CA VAL A 68 -2.08 0.08 -4.04
C VAL A 68 -3.42 -0.12 -3.35
N LEU A 69 -3.74 0.70 -2.33
CA LEU A 69 -5.01 0.56 -1.60
C LEU A 69 -6.22 0.88 -2.48
N ASN A 70 -6.11 1.88 -3.38
CA ASN A 70 -7.17 2.21 -4.32
C ASN A 70 -7.27 1.22 -5.49
N GLY A 71 -6.16 0.55 -5.83
CA GLY A 71 -6.10 -0.47 -6.87
C GLY A 71 -6.52 -1.87 -6.41
N ALA A 72 -6.65 -2.09 -5.10
CA ALA A 72 -6.96 -3.39 -4.52
C ALA A 72 -8.26 -3.98 -5.08
N GLN A 73 -8.18 -5.22 -5.56
CA GLN A 73 -9.30 -5.91 -6.16
C GLN A 73 -10.22 -6.45 -5.07
N ARG A 74 -11.48 -6.04 -5.10
CA ARG A 74 -12.52 -6.63 -4.24
C ARG A 74 -12.83 -8.07 -4.68
N LEU A 75 -12.74 -9.02 -3.76
CA LEU A 75 -12.93 -10.45 -4.04
C LEU A 75 -14.39 -10.91 -3.93
N ARG A 76 -15.20 -10.18 -3.16
CA ARG A 76 -16.59 -10.52 -2.86
C ARG A 76 -17.48 -9.30 -3.04
N GLU A 77 -18.64 -9.49 -3.66
CA GLU A 77 -19.64 -8.44 -3.74
C GLU A 77 -20.05 -8.01 -2.32
N PRO A 78 -20.26 -6.71 -2.07
CA PRO A 78 -20.81 -6.24 -0.81
C PRO A 78 -22.14 -6.95 -0.53
N ASP A 79 -22.28 -7.55 0.64
CA ASP A 79 -23.56 -8.09 1.08
C ASP A 79 -24.57 -6.93 1.18
N PRO A 80 -25.65 -6.94 0.36
CA PRO A 80 -26.63 -5.85 0.32
C PRO A 80 -27.43 -5.72 1.63
N SER A 81 -27.37 -6.72 2.51
CA SER A 81 -27.99 -6.67 3.84
C SER A 81 -27.14 -5.94 4.88
N ILE A 82 -25.86 -5.73 4.61
CA ILE A 82 -24.95 -4.96 5.47
C ILE A 82 -24.99 -3.50 4.98
N PRO A 83 -25.43 -2.55 5.82
CA PRO A 83 -25.41 -1.14 5.43
C PRO A 83 -23.98 -0.69 5.12
N PRO A 84 -23.76 0.14 4.08
CA PRO A 84 -22.44 0.63 3.74
C PRO A 84 -21.82 1.31 4.95
N SER A 85 -20.56 0.99 5.22
CA SER A 85 -19.80 1.67 6.27
C SER A 85 -19.46 3.09 5.79
N GLY A 86 -19.16 4.01 6.71
CA GLY A 86 -18.78 5.38 6.34
C GLY A 86 -17.58 5.47 5.37
N ALA A 87 -16.78 4.40 5.26
CA ALA A 87 -15.67 4.28 4.31
C ALA A 87 -16.12 3.95 2.87
N ASP A 88 -17.34 3.42 2.69
CA ASP A 88 -17.92 3.06 1.38
C ASP A 88 -18.67 4.23 0.70
N LEU A 89 -18.73 5.40 1.35
CA LEU A 89 -19.54 6.56 0.93
C LEU A 89 -18.72 7.71 0.30
N ILE A 90 -17.44 7.51 0.02
CA ILE A 90 -16.49 8.55 -0.43
C ILE A 90 -15.99 8.28 -1.84
#